data_AF-A0A2H6B5H0-F1
#
_entry.id   AF-A0A2H6B5H0-F1
#
_cell.length_a   1.000
_cell.length_b   1.000
_cell.length_c   1.000
_cell.angle_alpha   90.00
_cell.angle_beta   90.00
_cell.angle_gamma   90.00
#
_symmetry.space_group_name_H-M   'P 1'
#
loop_
_entity.id
_entity.type
_entity.pdbx_description
1 polymer ?
#
loop_
_entity_poly.entity_id
_entity_poly.type
_entity_poly.pdbx_seq_one_letter_code
_entity_poly.pdbx_strand_id
1 'polypeptide(L)'
;MGALLVAMAAAALLGGLDNFQRANTVNRSRTVATNLAEQDIDRMRSLRNDQLLNLDQTRTVQVKGVTYTIRSRADWLSDSGTDAGCSAPNVQANYMRLTSTVSSPALSTPVRITTLVTPRGTPLDASGGAIVLTVLDRNDQPLPGVTVQLSGPVNLTATTNSQGCVFFAGVPGGDYNVTAPSSYVEMDGTSPPTDVVSPIAGQTVNKTLKIDRPGRITAQIATKVGGTLYQSQAQMLSVANSSLPSPNYKTYNLSSPATSITTGDLFPFPSGYGVFTGGCAANNPTVYNASYYQSNPGLATFGPGQTATVTVIQPAINVVVRDSSNQLVANADVVAYSQDSGCSQTFRKLTNSQGRLSDPGFPFGTYRVCVDNNRSGSSARYVYVTGNVANTSPDGTATINVTIPSSSSARGSCP
;
A
#
# COMPACT_ATOMS: atom_id res chain seq x y z
N MET A 1 -73.90 -24.40 -26.04
CA MET A 1 -72.89 -25.22 -25.32
C MET A 1 -71.78 -25.79 -26.22
N GLY A 2 -72.04 -26.12 -27.50
CA GLY A 2 -71.01 -26.69 -28.39
C GLY A 2 -69.78 -25.80 -28.66
N ALA A 3 -69.96 -24.48 -28.82
CA ALA A 3 -68.86 -23.56 -29.10
C ALA A 3 -67.87 -23.39 -27.92
N LEU A 4 -68.33 -23.52 -26.68
CA LEU A 4 -67.50 -23.38 -25.48
C LEU A 4 -66.58 -24.60 -25.28
N LEU A 5 -67.10 -25.81 -25.54
CA LEU A 5 -66.33 -27.06 -25.49
C LEU A 5 -65.25 -27.11 -26.58
N VAL A 6 -65.56 -26.65 -27.79
CA VAL A 6 -64.58 -26.58 -28.89
C VAL A 6 -63.49 -25.56 -28.58
N ALA A 7 -63.83 -24.40 -27.99
CA ALA A 7 -62.84 -23.39 -27.60
C ALA A 7 -61.91 -23.89 -26.48
N MET A 8 -62.43 -24.61 -25.47
CA MET A 8 -61.60 -25.21 -24.42
C MET A 8 -60.69 -26.32 -24.96
N ALA A 9 -61.21 -27.18 -25.85
CA ALA A 9 -60.40 -28.22 -26.50
C ALA A 9 -59.31 -27.63 -27.40
N ALA A 10 -59.61 -26.57 -28.15
CA ALA A 10 -58.64 -25.86 -28.99
C ALA A 10 -57.55 -25.17 -28.14
N ALA A 11 -57.91 -24.52 -27.03
CA ALA A 11 -56.94 -23.91 -26.11
C ALA A 11 -56.05 -24.96 -25.42
N ALA A 12 -56.60 -26.12 -25.05
CA ALA A 12 -55.82 -27.23 -24.49
C ALA A 12 -54.84 -27.84 -25.52
N LEU A 13 -55.26 -27.98 -26.78
CA LEU A 13 -54.40 -28.45 -27.87
C LEU A 13 -53.29 -27.44 -28.20
N LEU A 14 -53.61 -26.15 -28.28
CA LEU A 14 -52.63 -25.07 -28.50
C LEU A 14 -51.63 -24.97 -27.34
N GLY A 15 -52.10 -25.05 -26.10
CA GLY A 15 -51.21 -25.10 -24.93
C GLY A 15 -50.35 -26.37 -24.89
N GLY A 16 -50.85 -27.50 -25.39
CA GLY A 16 -50.07 -28.73 -25.57
C GLY A 16 -48.95 -28.58 -26.60
N LEU A 17 -49.22 -27.89 -27.72
CA LEU A 17 -48.23 -27.59 -28.76
C LEU A 17 -47.15 -26.63 -28.27
N ASP A 18 -47.52 -25.57 -27.56
CA ASP A 18 -46.57 -24.59 -27.00
C ASP A 18 -45.64 -25.25 -25.97
N ASN A 19 -46.18 -26.12 -25.10
CA ASN A 19 -45.39 -26.89 -24.15
C ASN A 19 -44.43 -27.86 -24.84
N PHE A 20 -44.87 -28.51 -25.92
CA PHE A 20 -44.02 -29.39 -26.72
C PHE A 20 -42.89 -28.63 -27.42
N GLN A 21 -43.17 -27.45 -27.98
CA GLN A 21 -42.15 -26.59 -28.59
C GLN A 21 -41.12 -26.08 -27.58
N ARG A 22 -41.55 -25.72 -26.37
CA ARG A 22 -40.64 -25.35 -25.27
C ARG A 22 -39.76 -26.53 -24.85
N ALA A 23 -40.34 -27.73 -24.68
CA ALA A 23 -39.59 -28.93 -24.33
C ALA A 23 -38.53 -29.28 -25.39
N ASN A 24 -38.88 -29.19 -26.68
CA ASN A 24 -37.92 -29.40 -27.76
C ASN A 24 -36.79 -28.36 -27.78
N THR A 25 -37.11 -27.09 -27.53
CA THR A 25 -36.09 -26.03 -27.42
C THR A 25 -35.13 -26.30 -26.27
N VAL A 26 -35.64 -26.67 -25.09
CA VAL A 26 -34.83 -27.03 -23.92
C VAL A 26 -33.94 -28.24 -24.22
N ASN A 27 -34.47 -29.31 -24.81
CA ASN A 27 -33.72 -30.51 -25.14
C ASN A 27 -32.58 -30.20 -26.14
N ARG A 28 -32.88 -29.44 -27.19
CA ARG A 28 -31.88 -29.01 -28.17
C ARG A 28 -30.80 -28.13 -27.54
N SER A 29 -31.19 -27.17 -26.69
CA SER A 29 -30.24 -26.33 -25.97
C SER A 29 -29.37 -27.12 -25.00
N ARG A 30 -29.93 -28.15 -24.37
CA ARG A 30 -29.16 -29.06 -23.50
C ARG A 30 -28.14 -29.87 -24.29
N THR A 31 -28.49 -30.44 -25.44
CA THR A 31 -27.54 -31.14 -26.32
C THR A 31 -26.41 -30.22 -26.80
N VAL A 32 -26.73 -29.00 -27.22
CA VAL A 32 -25.72 -28.01 -27.63
C VAL A 32 -24.82 -27.65 -26.44
N ALA A 33 -25.40 -27.42 -25.26
CA ALA A 33 -24.64 -27.11 -24.05
C ALA A 33 -23.72 -28.26 -23.62
N THR A 34 -24.16 -29.52 -23.73
CA THR A 34 -23.31 -30.70 -23.46
C THR A 34 -22.13 -30.76 -24.43
N ASN A 35 -22.35 -30.64 -25.73
CA ASN A 35 -21.26 -30.66 -26.71
C ASN A 35 -20.28 -29.51 -26.50
N LEU A 36 -20.77 -28.31 -26.14
CA LEU A 36 -19.91 -27.17 -25.81
C LEU A 36 -19.11 -27.40 -24.53
N ALA A 37 -19.70 -28.05 -23.52
CA ALA A 37 -19.01 -28.41 -22.28
C ALA A 37 -17.92 -29.47 -22.53
N GLU A 38 -18.19 -30.48 -23.36
CA GLU A 38 -17.20 -31.51 -23.75
C GLU A 38 -16.03 -30.89 -24.52
N GLN A 39 -16.33 -30.06 -25.53
CA GLN A 39 -15.29 -29.31 -26.26
C GLN A 39 -14.45 -28.44 -25.34
N ASP A 40 -15.06 -27.84 -24.31
CA ASP A 40 -14.34 -27.02 -23.35
C ASP A 40 -13.47 -27.86 -22.39
N ILE A 41 -13.90 -29.07 -22.03
CA ILE A 41 -13.10 -30.02 -21.24
C ILE A 41 -11.88 -30.49 -22.05
N ASP A 42 -12.06 -30.84 -23.32
CA ASP A 42 -10.95 -31.25 -24.18
C ASP A 42 -9.97 -30.09 -24.41
N ARG A 43 -10.48 -28.87 -24.57
CA ARG A 43 -9.65 -27.67 -24.59
C ARG A 43 -8.86 -27.51 -23.29
N MET A 44 -9.49 -27.62 -22.12
CA MET A 44 -8.79 -27.51 -20.83
C MET A 44 -7.73 -28.60 -20.68
N ARG A 45 -8.00 -29.84 -21.10
CA ARG A 45 -7.02 -30.94 -21.07
C ARG A 45 -5.80 -30.71 -21.98
N SER A 46 -5.93 -29.88 -23.01
CA SER A 46 -4.82 -29.48 -23.88
C SER A 46 -3.97 -28.34 -23.31
N LEU A 47 -4.42 -27.68 -22.24
CA LEU A 47 -3.68 -26.62 -21.59
C LEU A 47 -2.50 -27.20 -20.79
N ARG A 48 -1.41 -26.44 -20.73
CA ARG A 48 -0.28 -26.75 -19.85
C ARG A 48 -0.67 -26.54 -18.38
N ASN A 49 0.09 -27.14 -17.45
CA ASN A 49 -0.16 -26.97 -16.02
C ASN A 49 -0.23 -25.50 -15.62
N ASP A 50 0.71 -24.66 -16.06
CA ASP A 50 0.76 -23.22 -15.78
C ASP A 50 -0.50 -22.46 -16.24
N GLN A 51 -1.12 -22.92 -17.32
CA GLN A 51 -2.37 -22.36 -17.86
C GLN A 51 -3.62 -22.90 -17.15
N LEU A 52 -3.52 -24.09 -16.54
CA LEU A 52 -4.56 -24.66 -15.69
C LEU A 52 -4.52 -24.08 -14.28
N LEU A 53 -3.36 -23.59 -13.81
CA LEU A 53 -3.22 -22.97 -12.49
C LEU A 53 -4.21 -21.80 -12.35
N ASN A 54 -5.11 -21.90 -11.37
CA ASN A 54 -6.10 -20.89 -11.04
C ASN A 54 -7.07 -20.52 -12.19
N LEU A 55 -7.28 -21.43 -13.16
CA LEU A 55 -8.19 -21.20 -14.28
C LEU A 55 -9.62 -20.97 -13.75
N ASP A 56 -10.13 -19.76 -13.93
CA ASP A 56 -11.55 -19.39 -13.78
C ASP A 56 -11.91 -18.37 -14.86
N GLN A 57 -12.29 -18.87 -16.04
CA GLN A 57 -12.57 -18.05 -17.21
C GLN A 57 -14.03 -18.20 -17.64
N THR A 58 -14.65 -17.10 -18.04
CA THR A 58 -15.96 -17.11 -18.70
C THR A 58 -15.83 -16.65 -20.15
N ARG A 59 -16.46 -17.37 -21.08
CA ARG A 59 -16.55 -17.01 -22.50
C ARG A 59 -17.95 -17.25 -23.04
N THR A 60 -18.34 -16.50 -24.08
CA THR A 60 -19.64 -16.66 -24.75
C THR A 60 -19.48 -17.27 -26.13
N VAL A 61 -20.39 -18.17 -26.51
CA VAL A 61 -20.46 -18.78 -27.85
C VAL A 61 -21.87 -18.64 -28.41
N GLN A 62 -21.98 -18.15 -29.65
CA GLN A 62 -23.25 -18.09 -30.37
C GLN A 62 -23.45 -19.38 -31.16
N VAL A 63 -24.58 -20.06 -30.94
CA VAL A 63 -24.97 -21.22 -31.75
C VAL A 63 -26.39 -21.01 -32.25
N LYS A 64 -26.53 -20.80 -33.56
CA LYS A 64 -27.83 -20.59 -34.23
C LYS A 64 -28.69 -19.51 -33.56
N GLY A 65 -28.06 -18.38 -33.19
CA GLY A 65 -28.73 -17.21 -32.59
C GLY A 65 -28.96 -17.29 -31.07
N VAL A 66 -28.60 -18.40 -30.42
CA VAL A 66 -28.64 -18.51 -28.95
C VAL A 66 -27.24 -18.31 -28.38
N THR A 67 -27.13 -17.43 -27.39
CA THR A 67 -25.90 -17.19 -26.64
C THR A 67 -25.75 -18.20 -25.51
N TYR A 68 -24.62 -18.91 -25.50
CA TYR A 68 -24.22 -19.80 -24.42
C TYR A 68 -23.05 -19.18 -23.67
N THR A 69 -23.12 -19.18 -22.34
CA THR A 69 -22.04 -18.73 -21.47
C THR A 69 -21.37 -19.95 -20.87
N ILE A 70 -20.07 -20.10 -21.16
CA ILE A 70 -19.23 -21.22 -20.76
C ILE A 70 -18.27 -20.72 -19.69
N ARG A 71 -18.32 -21.32 -18.49
CA ARG A 71 -17.37 -21.08 -17.42
C ARG A 71 -16.45 -22.29 -17.27
N SER A 72 -15.16 -22.08 -17.50
CA SER A 72 -14.09 -23.07 -17.38
C SER A 72 -13.38 -22.88 -16.04
N ARG A 73 -13.28 -23.95 -15.25
CA ARG A 73 -12.70 -23.94 -13.90
C ARG A 73 -11.71 -25.08 -13.73
N ALA A 74 -10.59 -24.84 -13.06
CA ALA A 74 -9.68 -25.87 -12.61
C ALA A 74 -9.40 -25.68 -11.11
N ASP A 75 -9.84 -26.64 -10.29
CA ASP A 75 -9.65 -26.61 -8.83
C ASP A 75 -8.72 -27.77 -8.42
N TRP A 76 -7.89 -27.56 -7.41
CA TRP A 76 -7.02 -28.62 -6.87
C TRP A 76 -7.77 -29.50 -5.87
N LEU A 77 -7.44 -30.79 -5.85
CA LEU A 77 -7.98 -31.79 -4.94
C LEU A 77 -6.87 -32.60 -4.30
N SER A 78 -7.11 -33.06 -3.07
CA SER A 78 -6.30 -34.10 -2.44
C SER A 78 -6.60 -35.49 -2.99
N ASP A 79 -5.80 -36.46 -2.58
CA ASP A 79 -6.04 -37.89 -2.77
C ASP A 79 -7.35 -38.39 -2.14
N SER A 80 -7.77 -37.78 -1.02
CA SER A 80 -9.06 -38.03 -0.37
C SER A 80 -10.24 -37.33 -1.05
N GLY A 81 -9.99 -36.57 -2.13
CA GLY A 81 -11.02 -35.87 -2.90
C GLY A 81 -11.53 -34.57 -2.26
N THR A 82 -10.88 -34.08 -1.21
CA THR A 82 -11.14 -32.76 -0.63
C THR A 82 -10.52 -31.64 -1.48
N ASP A 83 -11.11 -30.45 -1.47
CA ASP A 83 -10.52 -29.28 -2.12
C ASP A 83 -9.12 -28.98 -1.55
N ALA A 84 -8.21 -28.48 -2.39
CA ALA A 84 -6.80 -28.17 -2.09
C ALA A 84 -6.36 -26.86 -2.77
N GLY A 85 -5.14 -26.39 -2.49
CA GLY A 85 -4.60 -25.16 -3.08
C GLY A 85 -5.28 -23.90 -2.54
N CYS A 86 -5.68 -22.96 -3.40
CA CYS A 86 -6.27 -21.69 -2.95
C CYS A 86 -7.55 -21.83 -2.10
N SER A 87 -8.34 -22.87 -2.33
CA SER A 87 -9.56 -23.15 -1.55
C SER A 87 -9.28 -23.86 -0.23
N ALA A 88 -8.12 -24.51 -0.10
CA ALA A 88 -7.71 -25.23 1.10
C ALA A 88 -6.18 -25.31 1.16
N PRO A 89 -5.52 -24.26 1.66
CA PRO A 89 -4.08 -24.07 1.53
C PRO A 89 -3.24 -25.04 2.36
N ASN A 90 -3.85 -25.77 3.29
CA ASN A 90 -3.18 -26.76 4.14
C ASN A 90 -3.39 -28.20 3.66
N VAL A 91 -4.12 -28.38 2.56
CA VAL A 91 -4.42 -29.70 2.01
C VAL A 91 -3.46 -29.99 0.86
N GLN A 92 -2.81 -31.15 0.91
CA GLN A 92 -1.92 -31.59 -0.18
C GLN A 92 -2.73 -31.68 -1.48
N ALA A 93 -2.21 -31.06 -2.54
CA ALA A 93 -2.85 -31.07 -3.85
C ALA A 93 -2.27 -32.21 -4.71
N ASN A 94 -3.12 -33.18 -5.06
CA ASN A 94 -2.76 -34.38 -5.82
C ASN A 94 -3.35 -34.40 -7.24
N TYR A 95 -4.59 -33.90 -7.39
CA TYR A 95 -5.34 -33.94 -8.64
C TYR A 95 -5.91 -32.56 -8.99
N MET A 96 -6.20 -32.33 -10.27
CA MET A 96 -6.98 -31.17 -10.71
C MET A 96 -8.36 -31.61 -11.18
N ARG A 97 -9.40 -30.97 -10.63
CA ARG A 97 -10.78 -31.07 -11.06
C ARG A 97 -11.06 -30.00 -12.09
N LEU A 98 -11.16 -30.40 -13.36
CA LEU A 98 -11.62 -29.52 -14.44
C LEU A 98 -13.14 -29.53 -14.47
N THR A 99 -13.75 -28.36 -14.44
CA THR A 99 -15.21 -28.19 -14.50
C THR A 99 -15.57 -27.23 -15.63
N SER A 100 -16.43 -27.66 -16.55
CA SER A 100 -17.07 -26.78 -17.53
C SER A 100 -18.55 -26.63 -17.21
N THR A 101 -19.02 -25.39 -17.05
CA THR A 101 -20.43 -25.08 -16.81
C THR A 101 -20.97 -24.22 -17.95
N VAL A 102 -21.99 -24.71 -18.64
CA VAL A 102 -22.58 -24.06 -19.81
C VAL A 102 -24.02 -23.67 -19.49
N SER A 103 -24.31 -22.37 -19.59
CA SER A 103 -25.64 -21.79 -19.34
C SER A 103 -26.17 -21.11 -20.60
N SER A 104 -27.49 -21.03 -20.74
CA SER A 104 -28.16 -20.27 -21.79
C SER A 104 -29.56 -19.84 -21.32
N PRO A 105 -30.20 -18.84 -21.95
CA PRO A 105 -31.54 -18.39 -21.55
C PRO A 105 -32.62 -19.47 -21.64
N ALA A 106 -32.41 -20.50 -22.48
CA ALA A 106 -33.34 -21.61 -22.64
C ALA A 106 -33.19 -22.71 -21.56
N LEU A 107 -32.15 -22.64 -20.72
CA LEU A 107 -31.87 -23.64 -19.69
C LEU A 107 -32.20 -23.08 -18.30
N SER A 108 -33.12 -23.73 -17.59
CA SER A 108 -33.36 -23.45 -16.17
C SER A 108 -32.22 -23.92 -15.27
N THR A 109 -31.50 -24.97 -15.70
CA THR A 109 -30.30 -25.49 -15.02
C THR A 109 -29.14 -25.58 -16.02
N PRO A 110 -27.98 -24.97 -15.70
CA PRO A 110 -26.78 -25.12 -16.53
C PRO A 110 -26.35 -26.58 -16.67
N VAL A 111 -25.74 -26.91 -17.81
CA VAL A 111 -25.06 -28.20 -17.99
C VAL A 111 -23.67 -28.09 -17.36
N ARG A 112 -23.30 -29.05 -16.51
CA ARG A 112 -22.00 -29.08 -15.84
C ARG A 112 -21.32 -30.43 -16.10
N ILE A 113 -20.11 -30.39 -16.65
CA ILE A 113 -19.24 -31.56 -16.82
C ILE A 113 -18.00 -31.36 -15.96
N THR A 114 -17.57 -32.44 -15.32
CA THR A 114 -16.37 -32.45 -14.48
C THR A 114 -15.49 -33.65 -14.85
N THR A 115 -14.17 -33.45 -14.89
CA THR A 115 -13.17 -34.52 -15.02
C THR A 115 -12.02 -34.28 -14.07
N LEU A 116 -11.32 -35.35 -13.69
CA LEU A 116 -10.05 -35.28 -13.00
C LEU A 116 -8.89 -35.39 -13.99
N VAL A 117 -7.80 -34.70 -13.70
CA VAL A 117 -6.51 -34.79 -14.39
C VAL A 117 -5.43 -34.87 -13.32
N THR A 118 -4.43 -35.71 -13.55
CA THR A 118 -3.19 -35.70 -12.76
C THR A 118 -2.17 -34.82 -13.47
N PRO A 119 -1.83 -33.64 -12.93
CA PRO A 119 -0.82 -32.78 -13.54
C PRO A 119 0.55 -33.47 -13.56
N ARG A 120 1.38 -33.17 -14.56
CA ARG A 120 2.77 -33.65 -14.58
C ARG A 120 3.63 -32.79 -13.64
N GLY A 121 4.42 -33.37 -12.74
CA GLY A 121 5.14 -32.59 -11.72
C GLY A 121 4.21 -32.13 -10.60
N THR A 122 3.29 -32.99 -10.15
CA THR A 122 2.59 -32.81 -8.86
C THR A 122 3.59 -32.81 -7.70
N PRO A 123 3.20 -32.32 -6.50
CA PRO A 123 3.94 -32.51 -5.24
C PRO A 123 4.23 -34.00 -4.86
N LEU A 124 3.85 -34.95 -5.73
CA LEU A 124 4.11 -36.38 -5.64
C LEU A 124 5.45 -36.81 -6.26
N ASP A 125 6.14 -35.95 -7.02
CA ASP A 125 7.55 -36.23 -7.24
C ASP A 125 8.29 -35.95 -5.92
N ALA A 126 9.15 -36.87 -5.49
CA ALA A 126 9.90 -36.75 -4.23
C ALA A 126 10.89 -35.55 -4.23
N SER A 127 10.88 -34.72 -5.28
CA SER A 127 11.78 -33.61 -5.55
C SER A 127 11.15 -32.22 -5.39
N GLY A 128 9.81 -32.11 -5.27
CA GLY A 128 9.09 -30.83 -5.28
C GLY A 128 8.05 -30.64 -4.17
N GLY A 129 7.84 -29.39 -3.77
CA GLY A 129 6.79 -28.94 -2.84
C GLY A 129 5.68 -28.14 -3.54
N ALA A 130 4.74 -27.60 -2.77
CA ALA A 130 3.73 -26.65 -3.26
C ALA A 130 3.83 -25.32 -2.52
N ILE A 131 3.46 -24.24 -3.19
CA ILE A 131 3.42 -22.90 -2.64
C ILE A 131 2.03 -22.32 -2.87
N VAL A 132 1.37 -21.89 -1.80
CA VAL A 132 0.20 -21.00 -1.89
C VAL A 132 0.68 -19.59 -1.55
N LEU A 133 0.57 -18.67 -2.50
CA LEU A 133 0.74 -17.24 -2.25
C LEU A 133 -0.62 -16.57 -2.19
N THR A 134 -0.91 -15.92 -1.07
CA THR A 134 -2.08 -15.04 -0.92
C THR A 134 -1.63 -13.60 -1.02
N VAL A 135 -2.26 -12.83 -1.89
CA VAL A 135 -2.00 -11.41 -2.09
C VAL A 135 -3.18 -10.63 -1.55
N LEU A 136 -2.91 -9.76 -0.57
CA LEU A 136 -3.91 -8.94 0.10
C LEU A 136 -3.64 -7.45 -0.12
N ASP A 137 -4.69 -6.65 -0.18
CA ASP A 137 -4.64 -5.19 -0.27
C ASP A 137 -4.43 -4.54 1.12
N ARG A 138 -4.45 -3.20 1.14
CA ARG A 138 -4.37 -2.39 2.38
C ARG A 138 -5.42 -2.72 3.45
N ASN A 139 -6.57 -3.26 3.06
CA ASN A 139 -7.72 -3.57 3.93
C ASN A 139 -7.83 -5.06 4.25
N ASP A 140 -6.75 -5.82 4.01
CA ASP A 140 -6.71 -7.28 4.15
C ASP A 140 -7.74 -7.99 3.25
N GLN A 141 -8.13 -7.35 2.13
CA GLN A 141 -9.00 -7.95 1.14
C GLN A 141 -8.17 -8.65 0.05
N PRO A 142 -8.67 -9.76 -0.53
CA PRO A 142 -7.94 -10.43 -1.58
C PRO A 142 -7.77 -9.56 -2.83
N LEU A 143 -6.56 -9.56 -3.40
CA LEU A 143 -6.20 -8.72 -4.54
C LEU A 143 -6.09 -9.56 -5.84
N PRO A 144 -7.16 -9.63 -6.66
CA PRO A 144 -7.17 -10.41 -7.90
C PRO A 144 -6.39 -9.73 -9.04
N GLY A 145 -5.93 -10.52 -10.01
CA GLY A 145 -5.30 -10.01 -11.24
C GLY A 145 -3.84 -9.56 -11.07
N VAL A 146 -3.18 -9.87 -9.95
CA VAL A 146 -1.76 -9.58 -9.72
C VAL A 146 -0.92 -10.72 -10.28
N THR A 147 -0.09 -10.42 -11.27
CA THR A 147 0.88 -11.38 -11.81
C THR A 147 2.12 -11.43 -10.92
N VAL A 148 2.32 -12.54 -10.23
CA VAL A 148 3.45 -12.80 -9.34
C VAL A 148 4.46 -13.71 -10.04
N GLN A 149 5.73 -13.37 -9.92
CA GLN A 149 6.86 -14.15 -10.42
C GLN A 149 7.60 -14.83 -9.26
N LEU A 150 7.96 -16.10 -9.44
CA LEU A 150 8.93 -16.80 -8.62
C LEU A 150 10.24 -16.94 -9.41
N SER A 151 11.35 -16.50 -8.82
CA SER A 151 12.69 -16.65 -9.37
C SER A 151 13.56 -17.47 -8.44
N GLY A 152 14.11 -18.58 -8.94
CA GLY A 152 14.89 -19.53 -8.15
C GLY A 152 15.46 -20.66 -9.02
N PRO A 153 15.51 -21.91 -8.52
CA PRO A 153 15.89 -23.08 -9.32
C PRO A 153 15.12 -23.22 -10.65
N VAL A 154 13.85 -22.84 -10.64
CA VAL A 154 13.03 -22.65 -11.85
C VAL A 154 12.29 -21.32 -11.77
N ASN A 155 11.99 -20.72 -12.92
CA ASN A 155 11.20 -19.49 -12.95
C ASN A 155 9.73 -19.82 -13.24
N LEU A 156 8.84 -19.36 -12.36
CA LEU A 156 7.40 -19.58 -12.48
C LEU A 156 6.68 -18.24 -12.44
N THR A 157 5.50 -18.18 -13.05
CA THR A 157 4.65 -17.00 -13.03
C THR A 157 3.20 -17.41 -12.99
N ALA A 158 2.40 -16.74 -12.17
CA ALA A 158 0.96 -16.96 -12.07
C ALA A 158 0.25 -15.65 -11.75
N THR A 159 -1.04 -15.57 -12.05
CA THR A 159 -1.88 -14.40 -11.75
C THR A 159 -2.91 -14.75 -10.69
N THR A 160 -3.08 -13.88 -9.69
CA THR A 160 -4.01 -14.11 -8.58
C THR A 160 -5.46 -14.21 -9.06
N ASN A 161 -6.19 -15.17 -8.52
CA ASN A 161 -7.61 -15.36 -8.79
C ASN A 161 -8.49 -14.38 -7.98
N SER A 162 -9.81 -14.56 -8.04
CA SER A 162 -10.79 -13.75 -7.28
C SER A 162 -10.61 -13.81 -5.75
N GLN A 163 -9.88 -14.80 -5.23
CA GLN A 163 -9.51 -14.94 -3.82
C GLN A 163 -8.10 -14.39 -3.55
N GLY A 164 -7.53 -13.58 -4.45
CA GLY A 164 -6.19 -13.01 -4.29
C GLY A 164 -5.08 -14.05 -4.25
N CYS A 165 -5.35 -15.29 -4.68
CA CYS A 165 -4.46 -16.41 -4.44
C CYS A 165 -3.84 -16.93 -5.74
N VAL A 166 -2.58 -17.36 -5.65
CA VAL A 166 -1.94 -18.24 -6.63
C VAL A 166 -1.42 -19.50 -5.95
N PHE A 167 -1.64 -20.64 -6.60
CA PHE A 167 -1.06 -21.91 -6.21
C PHE A 167 -0.01 -22.38 -7.23
N PHE A 168 1.18 -22.72 -6.76
CA PHE A 168 2.24 -23.38 -7.52
C PHE A 168 2.43 -24.80 -6.99
N ALA A 169 2.33 -25.81 -7.84
CA ALA A 169 2.53 -27.21 -7.48
C ALA A 169 3.83 -27.77 -8.07
N GLY A 170 4.45 -28.72 -7.38
CA GLY A 170 5.68 -29.39 -7.83
C GLY A 170 6.86 -28.45 -8.01
N VAL A 171 6.95 -27.44 -7.15
CA VAL A 171 8.06 -26.49 -7.15
C VAL A 171 9.28 -27.17 -6.57
N PRO A 172 10.40 -27.33 -7.32
CA PRO A 172 11.62 -27.94 -6.81
C PRO A 172 12.11 -27.25 -5.54
N GLY A 173 12.70 -28.01 -4.61
CA GLY A 173 13.28 -27.45 -3.39
C GLY A 173 14.36 -26.40 -3.66
N GLY A 174 14.42 -25.37 -2.80
CA GLY A 174 15.35 -24.23 -2.91
C GLY A 174 14.65 -22.91 -2.55
N ASP A 175 15.41 -21.83 -2.41
CA ASP A 175 14.82 -20.51 -2.14
C ASP A 175 14.34 -19.85 -3.43
N TYR A 176 13.13 -19.29 -3.39
CA TYR A 176 12.55 -18.52 -4.47
C TYR A 176 12.28 -17.09 -4.00
N ASN A 177 12.73 -16.12 -4.80
CA ASN A 177 12.31 -14.74 -4.68
C ASN A 177 10.92 -14.59 -5.33
N VAL A 178 9.94 -14.16 -4.53
CA VAL A 178 8.60 -13.76 -4.93
C VAL A 178 8.66 -12.30 -5.36
N THR A 179 8.23 -11.96 -6.57
CA THR A 179 8.20 -10.56 -7.03
C THR A 179 6.82 -10.22 -7.61
N ALA A 180 6.24 -9.11 -7.15
CA ALA A 180 5.03 -8.53 -7.73
C ALA A 180 5.37 -7.34 -8.66
N PRO A 181 4.43 -6.84 -9.47
CA PRO A 181 4.71 -5.73 -10.38
C PRO A 181 5.08 -4.44 -9.65
N SER A 182 5.93 -3.61 -10.26
CA SER A 182 6.37 -2.31 -9.71
C SER A 182 5.25 -1.25 -9.59
N SER A 183 4.05 -1.54 -10.12
CA SER A 183 2.85 -0.74 -9.89
C SER A 183 2.24 -0.92 -8.50
N TYR A 184 2.86 -1.74 -7.64
CA TYR A 184 2.49 -1.97 -6.26
C TYR A 184 3.64 -1.62 -5.31
N VAL A 185 3.31 -1.46 -4.03
CA VAL A 185 4.27 -1.29 -2.93
C VAL A 185 3.92 -2.17 -1.75
N GLU A 186 4.94 -2.55 -0.98
CA GLU A 186 4.80 -3.13 0.35
C GLU A 186 4.57 -2.06 1.42
N MET A 187 4.28 -2.51 2.65
CA MET A 187 3.96 -1.65 3.78
C MET A 187 5.05 -0.62 4.11
N ASP A 188 6.32 -0.91 3.82
CA ASP A 188 7.48 -0.01 3.98
C ASP A 188 7.67 0.98 2.81
N GLY A 189 6.83 0.87 1.78
CA GLY A 189 6.90 1.64 0.54
C GLY A 189 7.94 1.11 -0.47
N THR A 190 8.43 -0.12 -0.31
CA THR A 190 9.33 -0.77 -1.28
C THR A 190 8.56 -1.17 -2.54
N SER A 191 9.14 -0.87 -3.71
CA SER A 191 8.64 -1.27 -5.03
C SER A 191 9.82 -1.66 -5.94
N PRO A 192 9.74 -2.75 -6.73
CA PRO A 192 8.64 -3.73 -6.71
C PRO A 192 8.57 -4.50 -5.38
N PRO A 193 7.39 -4.98 -4.96
CA PRO A 193 7.28 -5.84 -3.79
C PRO A 193 8.04 -7.14 -3.94
N THR A 194 8.79 -7.54 -2.91
CA THR A 194 9.58 -8.77 -2.94
C THR A 194 9.50 -9.54 -1.64
N ASP A 195 9.53 -10.88 -1.73
CA ASP A 195 9.60 -11.74 -0.55
C ASP A 195 10.38 -13.02 -0.87
N VAL A 196 10.65 -13.85 0.13
CA VAL A 196 11.29 -15.17 -0.03
C VAL A 196 10.38 -16.27 0.48
N VAL A 197 10.34 -17.36 -0.28
CA VAL A 197 9.65 -18.59 0.08
C VAL A 197 10.49 -19.81 -0.32
N SER A 198 10.49 -20.82 0.54
CA SER A 198 11.26 -22.05 0.36
C SER A 198 10.29 -23.24 0.38
N PRO A 199 9.88 -23.81 -0.77
CA PRO A 199 9.03 -24.99 -0.81
C PRO A 199 9.72 -26.18 -0.15
N ILE A 200 8.94 -26.96 0.60
CA ILE A 200 9.38 -28.20 1.23
C ILE A 200 8.80 -29.37 0.44
N ALA A 201 9.65 -30.32 0.04
CA ALA A 201 9.23 -31.48 -0.74
C ALA A 201 8.07 -32.23 -0.07
N GLY A 202 7.04 -32.55 -0.86
CA GLY A 202 5.83 -33.23 -0.38
C GLY A 202 4.91 -32.39 0.52
N GLN A 203 5.23 -31.12 0.82
CA GLN A 203 4.41 -30.23 1.65
C GLN A 203 3.89 -29.03 0.86
N THR A 204 2.88 -28.36 1.43
CA THR A 204 2.40 -27.06 0.94
C THR A 204 2.85 -25.96 1.90
N VAL A 205 3.55 -24.97 1.38
CA VAL A 205 3.99 -23.79 2.13
C VAL A 205 3.08 -22.62 1.79
N ASN A 206 2.59 -21.94 2.82
CA ASN A 206 1.70 -20.78 2.68
C ASN A 206 2.48 -19.50 2.96
N LYS A 207 2.30 -18.51 2.10
CA LYS A 207 2.94 -17.20 2.25
C LYS A 207 1.95 -16.12 1.83
N THR A 208 1.96 -15.01 2.56
CA THR A 208 1.07 -13.87 2.32
C THR A 208 1.89 -12.66 1.96
N LEU A 209 1.52 -11.99 0.88
CA LEU A 209 2.11 -10.74 0.42
C LEU A 209 1.06 -9.62 0.54
N LYS A 210 1.32 -8.62 1.38
CA LYS A 210 0.42 -7.48 1.57
C LYS A 210 0.93 -6.28 0.80
N ILE A 211 0.24 -5.96 -0.31
CA ILE A 211 0.66 -4.95 -1.28
C ILE A 211 -0.52 -4.12 -1.77
N ASP A 212 -0.29 -2.90 -2.21
CA ASP A 212 -1.33 -2.08 -2.84
C ASP A 212 -0.71 -1.06 -3.81
N ARG A 213 -1.52 -0.37 -4.61
CA ARG A 213 -1.04 0.68 -5.52
C ARG A 213 -0.50 1.85 -4.70
N PRO A 214 0.70 2.35 -5.01
CA PRO A 214 1.33 3.39 -4.21
C PRO A 214 0.53 4.68 -4.24
N GLY A 215 0.50 5.37 -3.11
CA GLY A 215 0.10 6.77 -3.06
C GLY A 215 1.26 7.66 -2.63
N ARG A 216 1.01 8.97 -2.60
CA ARG A 216 2.00 9.98 -2.20
C ARG A 216 1.40 11.01 -1.26
N ILE A 217 2.26 11.72 -0.55
CA ILE A 217 1.89 12.88 0.25
C ILE A 217 2.68 14.08 -0.26
N THR A 218 2.00 15.20 -0.48
CA THR A 218 2.59 16.52 -0.66
C THR A 218 2.38 17.33 0.63
N ALA A 219 3.46 17.54 1.37
CA ALA A 219 3.48 18.30 2.61
C ALA A 219 3.77 19.77 2.32
N GLN A 220 2.85 20.66 2.70
CA GLN A 220 3.03 22.11 2.69
C GLN A 220 3.54 22.56 4.06
N ILE A 221 4.73 23.15 4.09
CA ILE A 221 5.41 23.45 5.34
C ILE A 221 5.00 24.82 5.86
N ALA A 222 4.56 24.87 7.11
CA ALA A 222 4.09 26.09 7.77
C ALA A 222 4.64 26.20 9.19
N THR A 223 4.65 27.42 9.72
CA THR A 223 4.96 27.69 11.13
C THR A 223 3.93 28.65 11.71
N LYS A 224 3.72 28.64 13.02
CA LYS A 224 2.82 29.57 13.71
C LYS A 224 3.63 30.61 14.48
N VAL A 225 3.31 31.89 14.28
CA VAL A 225 3.88 33.00 15.05
C VAL A 225 2.73 33.83 15.61
N GLY A 226 2.64 33.91 16.94
CA GLY A 226 1.52 34.60 17.60
C GLY A 226 0.15 34.06 17.20
N GLY A 227 0.04 32.74 16.98
CA GLY A 227 -1.18 32.07 16.53
C GLY A 227 -1.49 32.17 15.03
N THR A 228 -0.75 32.98 14.26
CA THR A 228 -0.95 33.13 12.81
C THR A 228 -0.04 32.18 12.04
N LEU A 229 -0.59 31.48 11.03
CA LEU A 229 0.17 30.58 10.16
C LEU A 229 0.93 31.36 9.09
N TYR A 230 2.21 31.03 8.91
CA TYR A 230 3.09 31.53 7.87
C TYR A 230 3.72 30.38 7.10
N GLN A 231 4.06 30.61 5.84
CA GLN A 231 4.86 29.67 5.06
C GLN A 231 6.24 29.50 5.70
N SER A 232 6.72 28.27 5.73
CA SER A 232 8.00 27.92 6.34
C SER A 232 8.74 26.92 5.44
N GLN A 233 9.99 26.61 5.74
CA GLN A 233 10.80 25.68 4.94
C GLN A 233 11.39 24.56 5.79
N ALA A 234 11.42 23.35 5.25
CA ALA A 234 12.06 22.21 5.87
C ALA A 234 12.97 21.48 4.87
N GLN A 235 14.06 20.90 5.37
CA GLN A 235 14.95 20.05 4.58
C GLN A 235 14.66 18.56 4.78
N MET A 236 13.91 18.21 5.83
CA MET A 236 13.57 16.84 6.17
C MET A 236 12.07 16.72 6.44
N LEU A 237 11.46 15.71 5.83
CA LEU A 237 10.08 15.31 6.07
C LEU A 237 10.06 13.87 6.56
N SER A 238 9.33 13.61 7.63
CA SER A 238 9.07 12.26 8.10
C SER A 238 7.59 11.94 8.04
N VAL A 239 7.28 10.68 7.74
CA VAL A 239 5.93 10.12 7.80
C VAL A 239 5.94 8.93 8.74
N ALA A 240 4.95 8.85 9.63
CA ALA A 240 4.81 7.80 10.62
C ALA A 240 3.46 7.09 10.49
N ASN A 241 3.50 5.78 10.69
CA ASN A 241 2.34 4.92 10.83
C ASN A 241 2.78 3.72 11.68
N SER A 242 1.95 3.27 12.62
CA SER A 242 2.26 2.14 13.52
C SER A 242 2.49 0.81 12.81
N SER A 243 2.06 0.69 11.55
CA SER A 243 2.22 -0.50 10.71
C SER A 243 3.47 -0.45 9.83
N LEU A 244 4.23 0.66 9.81
CA LEU A 244 5.56 0.67 9.21
C LEU A 244 6.50 -0.24 10.01
N PRO A 245 7.50 -0.87 9.39
CA PRO A 245 8.57 -1.54 10.13
C PRO A 245 9.27 -0.57 11.08
N SER A 246 9.89 -1.11 12.13
CA SER A 246 10.72 -0.34 13.06
C SER A 246 11.69 0.57 12.27
N PRO A 247 11.72 1.89 12.54
CA PRO A 247 11.25 2.56 13.76
C PRO A 247 9.82 3.15 13.69
N ASN A 248 8.95 2.65 12.82
CA ASN A 248 7.57 3.10 12.58
C ASN A 248 7.45 4.48 11.91
N TYR A 249 8.54 4.97 11.31
CA TYR A 249 8.55 6.17 10.48
C TYR A 249 9.58 6.07 9.36
N LYS A 250 9.39 6.87 8.30
CA LYS A 250 10.29 6.99 7.16
C LYS A 250 10.63 8.45 6.92
N THR A 251 11.91 8.75 6.71
CA THR A 251 12.43 10.10 6.51
C THR A 251 12.82 10.34 5.06
N TYR A 252 12.48 11.51 4.54
CA TYR A 252 12.86 12.03 3.24
C TYR A 252 13.74 13.27 3.45
N ASN A 253 14.99 13.20 2.98
CA ASN A 253 15.97 14.27 3.10
C ASN A 253 16.13 14.99 1.76
N LEU A 254 16.11 16.32 1.77
CA LEU A 254 16.35 17.16 0.61
C LEU A 254 17.76 17.74 0.64
N SER A 255 18.27 18.12 -0.53
CA SER A 255 19.55 18.83 -0.66
C SER A 255 19.48 20.27 -0.15
N SER A 256 18.29 20.88 -0.13
CA SER A 256 18.05 22.24 0.37
C SER A 256 16.64 22.36 0.97
N PRO A 257 16.40 23.32 1.88
CA PRO A 257 15.08 23.56 2.45
C PRO A 257 14.02 23.91 1.38
N ALA A 258 12.81 23.35 1.52
CA ALA A 258 11.69 23.60 0.62
C ALA A 258 10.40 23.93 1.39
N THR A 259 9.52 24.71 0.76
CA THR A 259 8.19 25.06 1.30
C THR A 259 7.14 23.98 1.03
N SER A 260 7.44 23.07 0.11
CA SER A 260 6.60 21.93 -0.25
C SER A 260 7.47 20.71 -0.51
N ILE A 261 7.16 19.57 0.11
CA ILE A 261 7.91 18.31 -0.04
C ILE A 261 6.94 17.20 -0.43
N THR A 262 7.23 16.49 -1.53
CA THR A 262 6.45 15.33 -1.95
C THR A 262 7.21 14.05 -1.64
N THR A 263 6.53 13.06 -1.06
CA THR A 263 7.14 11.77 -0.71
C THR A 263 7.43 10.91 -1.95
N GLY A 264 8.29 9.92 -1.75
CA GLY A 264 8.32 8.71 -2.57
C GLY A 264 7.01 7.92 -2.48
N ASP A 265 7.01 6.70 -3.03
CA ASP A 265 5.86 5.81 -2.94
C ASP A 265 5.62 5.39 -1.49
N LEU A 266 4.35 5.36 -1.12
CA LEU A 266 3.87 4.97 0.20
C LEU A 266 2.73 3.96 0.07
N PHE A 267 2.72 3.01 0.99
CA PHE A 267 1.59 2.10 1.16
C PHE A 267 0.35 2.88 1.61
N PRO A 268 -0.82 2.73 0.96
CA PRO A 268 -2.00 3.52 1.28
C PRO A 268 -2.71 3.03 2.55
N PHE A 269 -2.07 3.10 3.73
CA PHE A 269 -2.70 2.69 4.99
C PHE A 269 -4.06 3.38 5.22
N PRO A 270 -5.13 2.64 5.56
CA PRO A 270 -6.44 3.25 5.85
C PRO A 270 -6.40 4.25 7.01
N SER A 271 -5.51 4.04 7.99
CA SER A 271 -5.28 4.97 9.11
C SER A 271 -4.50 6.24 8.73
N GLY A 272 -3.95 6.31 7.51
CA GLY A 272 -3.15 7.43 7.03
C GLY A 272 -1.76 7.51 7.67
N TYR A 273 -1.05 8.60 7.41
CA TYR A 273 0.26 8.88 8.00
C TYR A 273 0.22 10.15 8.84
N GLY A 274 0.82 10.08 10.02
CA GLY A 274 1.24 11.28 10.73
C GLY A 274 2.47 11.87 10.05
N VAL A 275 2.38 13.10 9.59
CA VAL A 275 3.44 13.80 8.85
C VAL A 275 4.03 14.88 9.74
N PHE A 276 5.36 14.97 9.77
CA PHE A 276 6.09 15.96 10.55
C PHE A 276 7.42 16.30 9.89
N THR A 277 7.96 17.49 10.19
CA THR A 277 9.29 17.89 9.74
C THR A 277 10.37 17.34 10.68
N GLY A 278 11.57 17.12 10.18
CA GLY A 278 12.68 16.54 10.94
C GLY A 278 12.93 15.09 10.59
N GLY A 279 14.00 14.51 11.13
CA GLY A 279 14.51 13.22 10.69
C GLY A 279 14.57 12.11 11.75
N CYS A 280 14.09 12.38 12.96
CA CYS A 280 14.17 11.44 14.08
C CYS A 280 12.83 11.32 14.82
N ALA A 281 12.71 10.27 15.65
CA ALA A 281 11.49 9.95 16.39
C ALA A 281 11.01 11.11 17.30
N ALA A 282 11.91 11.85 17.95
CA ALA A 282 11.55 12.97 18.81
C ALA A 282 10.90 14.13 18.05
N ASN A 283 11.15 14.26 16.74
CA ASN A 283 10.49 15.30 15.94
C ASN A 283 9.01 14.98 15.65
N ASN A 284 8.52 13.79 16.00
CA ASN A 284 7.11 13.47 15.89
C ASN A 284 6.30 14.20 16.98
N PRO A 285 5.35 15.08 16.62
CA PRO A 285 4.56 15.82 17.60
C PRO A 285 3.74 14.93 18.55
N THR A 286 3.45 13.68 18.16
CA THR A 286 2.73 12.75 19.04
C THR A 286 3.53 12.30 20.26
N VAL A 287 4.85 12.52 20.26
CA VAL A 287 5.71 12.32 21.45
C VAL A 287 5.36 13.29 22.57
N TYR A 288 4.92 14.52 22.21
CA TYR A 288 4.59 15.58 23.18
C TYR A 288 3.08 15.73 23.39
N ASN A 289 2.29 15.38 22.38
CA ASN A 289 0.83 15.36 22.47
C ASN A 289 0.28 14.18 21.65
N ALA A 290 -0.08 13.08 22.33
CA ALA A 290 -0.60 11.88 21.68
C ALA A 290 -1.84 12.12 20.78
N SER A 291 -2.61 13.18 21.05
CA SER A 291 -3.80 13.57 20.28
C SER A 291 -3.54 14.72 19.30
N TYR A 292 -2.28 15.03 18.99
CA TYR A 292 -1.89 16.17 18.16
C TYR A 292 -2.71 16.28 16.87
N TYR A 293 -2.81 15.17 16.12
CA TYR A 293 -3.49 15.12 14.82
C TYR A 293 -5.03 15.21 14.89
N GLN A 294 -5.63 15.18 16.08
CA GLN A 294 -7.08 15.40 16.24
C GLN A 294 -7.44 16.88 16.17
N SER A 295 -6.49 17.77 16.48
CA SER A 295 -6.70 19.22 16.59
C SER A 295 -5.75 20.04 15.73
N ASN A 296 -4.72 19.43 15.15
CA ASN A 296 -3.71 20.08 14.31
C ASN A 296 -3.57 19.35 12.97
N PRO A 297 -3.22 20.07 11.90
CA PRO A 297 -2.96 19.45 10.61
C PRO A 297 -1.69 18.58 10.65
N GLY A 298 -1.56 17.69 9.67
CA GLY A 298 -0.42 16.79 9.53
C GLY A 298 -0.81 15.32 9.43
N LEU A 299 -2.09 14.96 9.59
CA LEU A 299 -2.58 13.63 9.23
C LEU A 299 -2.94 13.59 7.74
N ALA A 300 -2.32 12.69 6.99
CA ALA A 300 -2.59 12.50 5.57
C ALA A 300 -3.18 11.11 5.30
N THR A 301 -4.40 11.08 4.76
CA THR A 301 -5.07 9.85 4.31
C THR A 301 -5.27 9.89 2.80
N PHE A 302 -4.97 8.80 2.10
CA PHE A 302 -5.17 8.69 0.66
C PHE A 302 -5.60 7.27 0.28
N GLY A 303 -6.26 7.16 -0.88
CA GLY A 303 -6.59 5.87 -1.49
C GLY A 303 -5.43 5.33 -2.34
N PRO A 304 -5.49 4.07 -2.79
CA PRO A 304 -4.52 3.51 -3.72
C PRO A 304 -4.37 4.37 -4.99
N GLY A 305 -3.13 4.68 -5.40
CA GLY A 305 -2.85 5.50 -6.58
C GLY A 305 -3.11 7.00 -6.42
N GLN A 306 -3.44 7.49 -5.22
CA GLN A 306 -3.78 8.89 -4.97
C GLN A 306 -2.63 9.66 -4.30
N THR A 307 -2.67 10.99 -4.46
CA THR A 307 -1.79 11.92 -3.73
C THR A 307 -2.61 12.76 -2.78
N ALA A 308 -2.28 12.75 -1.48
CA ALA A 308 -2.85 13.66 -0.50
C ALA A 308 -1.98 14.92 -0.36
N THR A 309 -2.61 16.08 -0.15
CA THR A 309 -1.91 17.30 0.26
C THR A 309 -2.23 17.61 1.72
N VAL A 310 -1.22 17.91 2.54
CA VAL A 310 -1.40 18.20 3.97
C VAL A 310 -0.51 19.36 4.39
N THR A 311 -1.01 20.23 5.27
CA THR A 311 -0.19 21.23 5.94
C THR A 311 0.56 20.59 7.11
N VAL A 312 1.86 20.84 7.21
CA VAL A 312 2.72 20.35 8.29
C VAL A 312 3.24 21.54 9.07
N ILE A 313 2.89 21.61 10.36
CA ILE A 313 3.34 22.68 11.24
C ILE A 313 4.69 22.30 11.84
N GLN A 314 5.65 23.19 11.70
CA GLN A 314 6.87 23.20 12.50
C GLN A 314 6.80 24.35 13.53
N PRO A 315 6.93 24.06 14.84
CA PRO A 315 6.85 25.08 15.88
C PRO A 315 7.88 26.19 15.73
N ALA A 316 7.51 27.40 16.11
CA ALA A 316 8.39 28.57 16.00
C ALA A 316 9.31 28.72 17.22
N ILE A 317 10.62 28.83 17.02
CA ILE A 317 11.55 29.33 18.04
C ILE A 317 11.62 30.86 17.89
N ASN A 318 10.92 31.57 18.78
CA ASN A 318 10.68 33.01 18.66
C ASN A 318 11.80 33.84 19.31
N VAL A 319 12.95 33.98 18.65
CA VAL A 319 14.06 34.83 19.14
C VAL A 319 13.91 36.30 18.74
N VAL A 320 14.37 37.18 19.63
CA VAL A 320 14.66 38.59 19.33
C VAL A 320 16.09 38.89 19.76
N VAL A 321 16.97 39.14 18.79
CA VAL A 321 18.40 39.31 18.99
C VAL A 321 18.75 40.80 19.08
N ARG A 322 19.46 41.16 20.15
CA ARG A 322 19.95 42.50 20.43
C ARG A 322 21.44 42.50 20.73
N ASP A 323 22.09 43.65 20.54
CA ASP A 323 23.45 43.88 21.04
C ASP A 323 23.43 44.39 22.50
N SER A 324 24.62 44.58 23.08
CA SER A 324 24.78 45.13 24.44
C SER A 324 24.23 46.55 24.61
N SER A 325 23.98 47.26 23.51
CA SER A 325 23.39 48.61 23.46
C SER A 325 21.88 48.57 23.22
N ASN A 326 21.27 47.39 23.36
CA ASN A 326 19.84 47.11 23.18
C ASN A 326 19.33 47.34 21.73
N GLN A 327 20.23 47.41 20.75
CA GLN A 327 19.88 47.57 19.33
C GLN A 327 19.59 46.22 18.69
N LEU A 328 18.61 46.16 17.79
CA LEU A 328 18.26 44.94 17.05
C LEU A 328 19.40 44.55 16.10
N VAL A 329 19.77 43.27 16.10
CA VAL A 329 20.87 42.76 15.27
C VAL A 329 20.32 42.01 14.07
N ALA A 330 20.49 42.59 12.89
CA ALA A 330 20.22 41.92 11.62
C ALA A 330 21.37 40.97 11.25
N ASN A 331 21.05 39.91 10.49
CA ASN A 331 21.98 38.90 10.00
C ASN A 331 22.76 38.17 11.11
N ALA A 332 22.29 38.17 12.36
CA ALA A 332 22.82 37.30 13.40
C ALA A 332 22.54 35.84 13.04
N ASP A 333 23.52 34.97 13.24
CA ASP A 333 23.37 33.53 13.01
C ASP A 333 22.77 32.88 14.25
N VAL A 334 21.59 32.27 14.08
CA VAL A 334 20.87 31.55 15.13
C VAL A 334 21.02 30.07 14.84
N VAL A 335 21.72 29.38 15.73
CA VAL A 335 22.05 27.96 15.59
C VAL A 335 21.29 27.17 16.66
N ALA A 336 20.42 26.28 16.22
CA ALA A 336 19.69 25.36 17.08
C ALA A 336 20.29 23.95 16.98
N TYR A 337 20.88 23.49 18.08
CA TYR A 337 21.44 22.14 18.21
C TYR A 337 20.40 21.24 18.89
N SER A 338 19.98 20.18 18.20
CA SER A 338 19.11 19.18 18.82
C SER A 338 19.75 18.59 20.08
N GLN A 339 18.96 18.42 21.13
CA GLN A 339 19.34 17.74 22.37
C GLN A 339 18.60 16.41 22.55
N ASP A 340 17.69 16.08 21.64
CA ASP A 340 16.91 14.85 21.71
C ASP A 340 17.74 13.62 21.28
N SER A 341 17.53 12.50 21.97
CA SER A 341 18.19 11.24 21.66
C SER A 341 17.86 10.77 20.23
N GLY A 342 18.89 10.35 19.48
CA GLY A 342 18.74 9.94 18.08
C GLY A 342 18.63 11.09 17.08
N CYS A 343 18.74 12.34 17.52
CA CYS A 343 18.63 13.53 16.68
C CYS A 343 19.94 14.33 16.73
N SER A 344 20.73 14.28 15.66
CA SER A 344 22.05 14.97 15.55
C SER A 344 22.03 16.23 14.69
N GLN A 345 20.83 16.75 14.38
CA GLN A 345 20.65 17.80 13.40
C GLN A 345 20.94 19.18 14.01
N THR A 346 21.59 20.03 13.23
CA THR A 346 21.87 21.43 13.54
C THR A 346 21.18 22.30 12.50
N PHE A 347 20.41 23.29 12.96
CA PHE A 347 19.71 24.23 12.09
C PHE A 347 20.31 25.62 12.25
N ARG A 348 20.65 26.26 11.13
CA ARG A 348 21.17 27.64 11.09
C ARG A 348 20.20 28.53 10.35
N LYS A 349 19.84 29.66 10.94
CA LYS A 349 18.96 30.67 10.33
C LYS A 349 19.43 32.07 10.69
N LEU A 350 19.27 33.01 9.76
CA LEU A 350 19.67 34.41 9.97
C LEU A 350 18.51 35.27 10.45
N THR A 351 18.82 36.25 11.30
CA THR A 351 17.85 37.28 11.67
C THR A 351 17.66 38.33 10.56
N ASN A 352 16.47 38.90 10.49
CA ASN A 352 16.13 40.05 9.66
C ASN A 352 16.44 41.38 10.36
N SER A 353 16.07 42.49 9.74
CA SER A 353 16.26 43.86 10.28
C SER A 353 15.60 44.11 11.63
N GLN A 354 14.63 43.29 12.03
CA GLN A 354 13.95 43.37 13.33
C GLN A 354 14.61 42.48 14.38
N GLY A 355 15.77 41.90 14.12
CA GLY A 355 16.44 40.96 15.02
C GLY A 355 15.69 39.64 15.20
N ARG A 356 14.76 39.31 14.29
CA ARG A 356 13.91 38.11 14.34
C ARG A 356 14.22 37.19 13.18
N LEU A 357 13.91 35.91 13.30
CA LEU A 357 13.98 34.99 12.17
C LEU A 357 12.82 35.28 11.20
N SER A 358 13.12 35.40 9.90
CA SER A 358 12.08 35.53 8.87
C SER A 358 11.24 34.25 8.73
N ASP A 359 11.86 33.10 9.00
CA ASP A 359 11.19 31.81 9.13
C ASP A 359 11.62 31.19 10.47
N PRO A 360 10.85 31.39 11.55
CA PRO A 360 11.20 30.86 12.86
C PRO A 360 10.85 29.38 13.04
N GLY A 361 10.36 28.69 12.00
CA GLY A 361 9.97 27.29 12.09
C GLY A 361 11.16 26.34 12.29
N PHE A 362 11.07 25.45 13.28
CA PHE A 362 11.99 24.33 13.46
C PHE A 362 11.20 23.06 13.74
N PRO A 363 11.73 21.87 13.43
CA PRO A 363 11.12 20.62 13.85
C PRO A 363 10.75 20.60 15.35
N PHE A 364 9.78 19.77 15.71
CA PHE A 364 9.48 19.54 17.13
C PHE A 364 10.72 19.00 17.82
N GLY A 365 11.01 19.46 19.03
CA GLY A 365 12.19 18.97 19.75
C GLY A 365 12.63 19.86 20.89
N THR A 366 13.71 19.44 21.53
CA THR A 366 14.43 20.19 22.55
C THR A 366 15.76 20.66 21.97
N TYR A 367 16.02 21.96 22.05
CA TYR A 367 17.19 22.56 21.42
C TYR A 367 18.06 23.32 22.40
N ARG A 368 19.38 23.21 22.25
CA ARG A 368 20.31 24.21 22.76
C ARG A 368 20.47 25.27 21.68
N VAL A 369 20.15 26.53 21.99
CA VAL A 369 20.19 27.62 21.00
C VAL A 369 21.38 28.50 21.25
N CYS A 370 22.20 28.71 20.22
CA CYS A 370 23.29 29.67 20.20
C CYS A 370 22.96 30.78 19.22
N VAL A 371 23.36 32.01 19.54
CA VAL A 371 23.26 33.15 18.63
C VAL A 371 24.62 33.83 18.53
N ASP A 372 25.10 34.07 17.32
CA ASP A 372 26.29 34.88 17.08
C ASP A 372 26.02 36.05 16.13
N ASN A 373 26.89 37.05 16.19
CA ASN A 373 26.73 38.28 15.41
C ASN A 373 27.13 38.13 13.94
N ASN A 374 27.45 36.92 13.48
CA ASN A 374 27.87 36.57 12.13
C ASN A 374 29.06 37.42 11.64
N ARG A 375 29.95 37.77 12.56
CA ARG A 375 31.21 38.47 12.29
C ARG A 375 32.39 37.52 12.49
N SER A 376 33.51 37.85 11.87
CA SER A 376 34.76 37.10 12.02
C SER A 376 35.80 37.87 12.86
N GLY A 377 36.87 37.16 13.24
CA GLY A 377 38.02 37.74 13.94
C GLY A 377 37.69 38.31 15.32
N SER A 378 38.32 39.42 15.69
CA SER A 378 38.20 40.04 17.02
C SER A 378 36.81 40.61 17.33
N SER A 379 35.94 40.73 16.32
CA SER A 379 34.57 41.22 16.44
C SER A 379 33.53 40.09 16.58
N ALA A 380 33.92 38.83 16.37
CA ALA A 380 33.02 37.68 16.51
C ALA A 380 32.55 37.52 17.96
N ARG A 381 31.25 37.47 18.18
CA ARG A 381 30.64 37.30 19.50
C ARG A 381 29.48 36.31 19.41
N TYR A 382 29.40 35.39 20.37
CA TYR A 382 28.29 34.45 20.47
C TYR A 382 27.75 34.37 21.90
N VAL A 383 26.52 33.87 22.04
CA VAL A 383 25.87 33.63 23.34
C VAL A 383 24.94 32.44 23.22
N TYR A 384 24.86 31.62 24.26
CA TYR A 384 23.84 30.59 24.37
C TYR A 384 22.61 31.15 25.09
N VAL A 385 21.43 30.80 24.59
CA VAL A 385 20.18 30.93 25.35
C VAL A 385 20.32 30.11 26.63
N THR A 386 19.85 30.66 27.76
CA THR A 386 19.91 29.98 29.04
C THR A 386 19.02 28.74 29.03
N GLY A 387 19.63 27.57 29.30
CA GLY A 387 18.94 26.29 29.31
C GLY A 387 18.58 25.78 27.91
N ASN A 388 17.82 24.69 27.88
CA ASN A 388 17.29 24.13 26.65
C ASN A 388 15.95 24.76 26.31
N VAL A 389 15.73 25.02 25.03
CA VAL A 389 14.49 25.54 24.46
C VAL A 389 13.60 24.36 24.06
N ALA A 390 12.46 24.22 24.73
CA ALA A 390 11.45 23.23 24.37
C ALA A 390 10.57 23.76 23.23
N ASN A 391 10.78 23.26 22.02
CA ASN A 391 10.02 23.57 20.81
C ASN A 391 8.98 22.48 20.54
N THR A 392 8.14 22.20 21.54
CA THR A 392 7.31 20.98 21.62
C THR A 392 5.80 21.22 21.49
N SER A 393 5.40 22.46 21.20
CA SER A 393 4.01 22.88 21.01
C SER A 393 3.81 23.46 19.60
N PRO A 394 2.69 23.18 18.89
CA PRO A 394 2.44 23.75 17.56
C PRO A 394 2.48 25.28 17.50
N ASP A 395 2.21 25.96 18.61
CA ASP A 395 2.19 27.43 18.67
C ASP A 395 3.59 28.04 18.89
N GLY A 396 4.63 27.20 19.00
CA GLY A 396 6.00 27.63 19.21
C GLY A 396 6.31 28.05 20.64
N THR A 397 7.47 28.68 20.81
CA THR A 397 7.96 29.17 22.10
C THR A 397 7.41 30.56 22.42
N ALA A 398 7.42 30.95 23.69
CA ALA A 398 7.37 32.37 24.04
C ALA A 398 8.55 33.14 23.41
N THR A 399 8.48 34.47 23.37
CA THR A 399 9.59 35.28 22.87
C THR A 399 10.82 35.14 23.76
N ILE A 400 11.95 34.79 23.14
CA ILE A 400 13.27 34.64 23.77
C ILE A 400 14.09 35.87 23.41
N ASN A 401 14.33 36.75 24.39
CA ASN A 401 15.24 37.88 24.19
C ASN A 401 16.68 37.40 24.36
N VAL A 402 17.51 37.66 23.35
CA VAL A 402 18.92 37.27 23.34
C VAL A 402 19.78 38.51 23.17
N THR A 403 20.71 38.73 24.09
CA THR A 403 21.65 39.87 24.03
C THR A 403 23.05 39.35 23.74
N ILE A 404 23.58 39.72 22.58
CA ILE A 404 24.97 39.42 22.22
C ILE A 404 25.90 40.31 23.05
N PRO A 405 26.84 39.72 23.82
CA PRO A 405 27.73 40.47 24.69
C PRO A 405 28.78 41.25 23.89
N SER A 406 29.24 42.36 24.46
CA SER A 406 30.40 43.12 23.96
C SER A 406 31.75 42.65 24.54
N SER A 407 31.73 41.82 25.60
CA SER A 407 32.93 41.41 26.35
C SER A 407 33.86 40.48 25.57
N SER A 408 35.12 40.38 26.01
CA SER A 408 36.14 39.50 25.42
C SER A 408 35.99 38.02 25.78
N SER A 409 35.19 37.68 26.79
CA SER A 409 34.98 36.30 27.27
C SER A 409 34.06 35.46 26.38
N ALA A 410 33.34 36.09 25.45
CA ALA A 410 32.39 35.45 24.54
C ALA A 410 32.80 35.62 23.07
N ARG A 411 34.09 35.43 22.77
CA ARG A 411 34.65 35.56 21.42
C ARG A 411 34.43 34.29 20.60
N GLY A 412 33.99 34.46 19.35
CA GLY A 412 33.83 33.38 18.38
C GLY A 412 32.46 33.36 17.71
N SER A 413 32.22 32.29 16.95
CA SER A 413 30.93 31.98 16.31
C SER A 413 30.30 30.77 17.02
N CYS A 414 29.00 30.58 16.80
CA CYS A 414 28.32 29.38 17.26
C CYS A 414 28.97 28.13 16.62
N PRO A 415 29.41 27.15 17.45
CA PRO A 415 30.23 26.03 17.01
C PRO A 415 29.56 25.10 15.98
#